data_AF-A0A016SX38-F1
#
_entry.id   AF-A0A016SX38-F1
#
_cell.length_a   1.000
_cell.length_b   1.000
_cell.length_c   1.000
_cell.angle_alpha   90.00
_cell.angle_beta   90.00
_cell.angle_gamma   90.00
#
_symmetry.space_group_name_H-M   'P 1'
#
loop_
_entity.id
_entity.type
_entity.pdbx_description
1 polymer ?
#
loop_
_entity_poly.entity_id
_entity_poly.type
_entity_poly.pdbx_seq_one_letter_code
_entity_poly.pdbx_strand_id
1 'polypeptide(L)'
;MLQNFIHRNNATIGGNTQASGGGGLKLCELIKSQLIDHFVPFLPLERRHIYSCTAFYLKSQGREDLAKDDELVRKIVGSLQYFPEGKEVFSSSGCKRIPGKADLEISGETLPSFSIKHLTLDDEL
;
A
#
# COMPACT_ATOMS: atom_id res chain seq x y z
N MET A 1 19.06 35.92 42.52
CA MET A 1 19.94 34.75 42.30
C MET A 1 19.33 33.87 41.21
N LEU A 2 19.24 34.40 39.98
CA LEU A 2 18.77 33.68 38.79
C LEU A 2 19.85 33.87 37.73
N GLN A 3 20.66 32.85 37.51
CA GLN A 3 21.65 32.82 36.44
C GLN A 3 21.14 31.91 35.32
N ASN A 4 20.65 32.56 34.27
CA ASN A 4 21.03 32.35 32.87
C ASN A 4 21.14 30.90 32.37
N PHE A 5 20.09 30.43 31.69
CA PHE A 5 20.18 29.33 30.73
C PHE A 5 19.46 29.71 29.43
N ILE A 6 19.98 30.69 28.71
CA ILE A 6 19.74 30.84 27.28
C ILE A 6 21.10 30.93 26.60
N HIS A 7 21.64 29.77 26.23
CA HIS A 7 22.62 29.70 25.16
C HIS A 7 21.87 29.62 23.83
N ARG A 8 22.01 30.69 23.05
CA ARG A 8 21.54 30.86 21.69
C ARG A 8 21.99 29.68 20.82
N ASN A 9 21.05 28.95 20.24
CA ASN A 9 21.30 28.22 19.00
C ASN A 9 20.83 29.09 17.84
N ASN A 10 21.78 29.82 17.23
CA ASN A 10 21.54 30.54 15.98
C ASN A 10 21.73 29.54 14.82
N ALA A 11 20.63 28.92 14.39
CA ALA A 11 20.64 28.08 13.20
C ALA A 11 20.55 28.99 11.96
N THR A 12 21.71 29.31 11.39
CA THR A 12 21.81 29.90 10.05
C THR A 12 21.24 28.88 9.04
N ILE A 13 20.01 29.10 8.56
CA ILE A 13 19.46 28.35 7.43
C ILE A 13 20.07 28.95 6.16
N GLY A 14 21.26 28.45 5.80
CA GLY A 14 21.94 28.77 4.55
C GLY A 14 22.66 27.54 4.05
N GLY A 15 22.07 26.84 3.08
CA GLY A 15 22.71 25.71 2.42
C GLY A 15 21.79 25.04 1.41
N ASN A 16 22.22 25.02 0.14
CA ASN A 16 21.63 24.21 -0.93
C ASN A 16 21.49 22.75 -0.48
N THR A 17 20.26 22.28 -0.24
CA THR A 17 19.99 20.88 0.02
C THR A 17 20.01 20.12 -1.30
N GLN A 18 21.21 19.72 -1.72
CA GLN A 18 21.38 18.56 -2.59
C GLN A 18 20.78 17.36 -1.85
N ALA A 19 19.72 16.76 -2.41
CA ALA A 19 19.13 15.53 -1.89
C ALA A 19 20.11 14.36 -2.14
N SER A 20 21.15 14.30 -1.31
CA SER A 20 22.09 13.18 -1.26
C SER A 20 21.42 11.97 -0.61
N GLY A 21 21.64 10.77 -1.16
CA GLY A 21 21.08 9.47 -0.78
C GLY A 21 21.38 9.03 0.66
N GLY A 22 20.82 9.77 1.62
CA GLY A 22 20.92 9.54 3.05
C GLY A 22 19.65 8.89 3.60
N GLY A 23 19.70 7.62 4.03
CA GLY A 23 18.59 7.01 4.78
C GLY A 23 18.22 7.81 6.03
N GLY A 24 16.93 7.83 6.39
CA GLY A 24 16.36 8.76 7.38
C GLY A 24 16.90 8.67 8.81
N LEU A 25 17.55 7.55 9.17
CA LEU A 25 18.10 7.34 10.51
C LEU A 25 19.59 7.71 10.64
N LYS A 26 20.25 8.10 9.53
CA LYS A 26 21.70 8.33 9.49
C LYS A 26 22.21 9.37 10.50
N LEU A 27 21.34 10.28 10.98
CA LEU A 27 21.71 11.32 11.95
C LEU A 27 21.30 11.01 13.40
N CYS A 28 20.56 9.93 13.65
CA CYS A 28 20.09 9.59 14.99
C CYS A 28 21.25 9.24 15.92
N GLU A 29 21.18 9.73 17.16
CA GLU A 29 22.19 9.48 18.19
C GLU A 29 22.36 7.98 18.46
N LEU A 30 21.28 7.20 18.40
CA LEU A 30 21.30 5.73 18.53
C LEU A 30 22.22 5.03 17.51
N ILE A 31 22.30 5.53 16.28
CA ILE A 31 23.21 4.97 15.25
C ILE A 31 24.63 5.48 15.48
N LYS A 32 24.79 6.75 15.90
CA LYS A 32 26.10 7.33 16.22
C LYS A 32 26.76 6.66 17.43
N SER A 33 25.97 6.27 18.42
CA SER A 33 26.40 5.55 19.62
C SER A 33 26.49 4.04 19.42
N GLN A 34 26.26 3.53 18.20
CA GLN A 34 26.37 2.11 17.83
C GLN A 34 25.53 1.18 18.71
N LEU A 35 24.35 1.63 19.16
CA LEU A 35 23.42 0.82 19.96
C LEU A 35 22.60 -0.17 19.12
N ILE A 36 22.72 -0.10 17.80
CA ILE A 36 22.06 -1.04 16.88
C ILE A 36 23.13 -1.97 16.32
N ASP A 37 23.09 -3.23 16.75
CA ASP A 37 24.06 -4.23 16.30
C ASP A 37 23.76 -4.71 14.86
N HIS A 38 22.48 -4.77 14.47
CA HIS A 38 22.04 -5.39 13.22
C HIS A 38 20.95 -4.57 12.53
N PHE A 39 21.12 -4.33 11.23
CA PHE A 39 20.11 -3.73 10.37
C PHE A 39 19.55 -4.80 9.43
N VAL A 40 18.24 -5.06 9.51
CA VAL A 40 17.53 -5.98 8.60
C VAL A 40 16.65 -5.15 7.66
N PRO A 41 17.14 -4.79 6.46
CA PRO A 41 16.34 -4.04 5.50
C PRO A 41 15.29 -4.96 4.87
N PHE A 42 14.02 -4.62 5.03
CA PHE A 42 12.93 -5.32 4.33
C PHE A 42 12.87 -4.89 2.87
N LEU A 43 12.85 -5.88 1.97
CA LEU A 43 12.68 -5.62 0.54
C LEU A 43 11.18 -5.37 0.22
N PRO A 44 10.87 -4.44 -0.70
CA PRO A 44 9.52 -4.29 -1.23
C PRO A 44 8.95 -5.60 -1.80
N LEU A 45 7.64 -5.80 -1.67
CA LEU A 45 7.00 -7.03 -2.10
C LEU A 45 6.74 -7.05 -3.60
N GLU A 46 7.18 -8.12 -4.26
CA GLU A 46 6.85 -8.40 -5.67
C GLU A 46 5.38 -8.79 -5.89
N ARG A 47 4.91 -8.67 -7.15
CA ARG A 47 3.55 -9.09 -7.58
C ARG A 47 3.15 -10.49 -7.15
N ARG A 48 4.08 -11.46 -7.12
CA ARG A 48 3.80 -12.83 -6.67
C ARG A 48 3.38 -12.89 -5.19
N HIS A 49 4.04 -12.10 -4.33
CA HIS A 49 3.68 -12.00 -2.92
C HIS A 49 2.30 -11.35 -2.75
N ILE A 50 2.00 -10.33 -3.57
CA ILE A 50 0.69 -9.69 -3.57
C ILE A 50 -0.40 -10.70 -3.95
N TYR A 51 -0.17 -11.51 -4.96
CA TYR A 51 -1.10 -12.57 -5.36
C TYR A 51 -1.42 -13.54 -4.21
N SER A 52 -0.37 -14.10 -3.60
CA SER A 52 -0.53 -15.04 -2.49
C SER A 52 -1.21 -14.39 -1.28
N CYS A 53 -0.88 -13.13 -0.96
CA CYS A 53 -1.51 -12.46 0.18
C CYS A 53 -2.95 -12.04 -0.09
N THR A 54 -3.34 -11.72 -1.33
CA THR A 54 -4.75 -11.53 -1.71
C THR A 54 -5.55 -12.81 -1.50
N ALA A 55 -5.06 -13.94 -2.03
CA ALA A 55 -5.74 -15.23 -1.89
C ALA A 55 -5.83 -15.65 -0.40
N PHE A 56 -4.78 -15.44 0.38
CA PHE A 56 -4.80 -15.69 1.82
C PHE A 56 -5.79 -14.76 2.55
N TYR A 57 -5.81 -13.48 2.19
CA TYR A 57 -6.74 -12.51 2.77
C TYR A 57 -8.20 -12.94 2.55
N LEU A 58 -8.59 -13.25 1.30
CA LEU A 58 -9.94 -13.69 0.98
C LEU A 58 -10.34 -14.96 1.74
N LYS A 59 -9.42 -15.94 1.84
CA LYS A 59 -9.62 -17.15 2.68
C LYS A 59 -9.81 -16.80 4.15
N SER A 60 -9.02 -15.86 4.69
CA SER A 60 -9.14 -15.42 6.09
C SER A 60 -10.48 -14.72 6.38
N GLN A 61 -11.13 -14.16 5.36
CA GLN A 61 -12.48 -13.57 5.44
C GLN A 61 -13.60 -14.60 5.19
N GLY A 62 -13.28 -15.89 5.08
CA GLY A 62 -14.26 -16.94 4.79
C GLY A 62 -14.77 -16.95 3.34
N ARG A 63 -14.11 -16.21 2.44
CA ARG A 63 -14.47 -16.09 1.02
C ARG A 63 -13.59 -17.00 0.16
N GLU A 64 -13.67 -18.31 0.40
CA GLU A 64 -12.87 -19.29 -0.33
C GLU A 64 -13.31 -19.42 -1.80
N ASP A 65 -14.58 -19.14 -2.09
CA ASP A 65 -15.14 -18.99 -3.43
C ASP A 65 -14.39 -17.92 -4.22
N LEU A 66 -14.27 -16.71 -3.65
CA LEU A 66 -13.57 -15.59 -4.28
C LEU A 66 -12.05 -15.80 -4.34
N ALA A 67 -11.48 -16.50 -3.35
CA ALA A 67 -10.05 -16.81 -3.35
C ALA A 67 -9.63 -17.77 -4.48
N LYS A 68 -10.58 -18.52 -5.05
CA LYS A 68 -10.38 -19.42 -6.21
C LYS A 68 -10.67 -18.71 -7.53
N ASP A 69 -11.28 -17.53 -7.48
CA ASP A 69 -11.51 -16.69 -8.65
C ASP A 69 -10.22 -15.96 -9.03
N ASP A 70 -9.49 -16.57 -9.96
CA ASP A 70 -8.23 -16.08 -10.49
C ASP A 70 -8.40 -14.72 -11.22
N GLU A 71 -9.58 -14.39 -11.75
CA GLU A 71 -9.84 -13.10 -12.40
C GLU A 71 -9.97 -11.99 -11.36
N LEU A 72 -10.83 -12.19 -10.36
CA LEU A 72 -11.01 -11.25 -9.25
C LEU A 72 -9.69 -11.02 -8.50
N VAL A 73 -8.95 -12.09 -8.19
CA VAL A 73 -7.65 -11.97 -7.50
C VAL A 73 -6.67 -11.14 -8.34
N ARG A 74 -6.58 -11.37 -9.66
CA ARG A 74 -5.72 -10.56 -10.53
C ARG A 74 -6.16 -9.11 -10.59
N LYS A 75 -7.47 -8.84 -10.58
CA LYS A 75 -8.02 -7.48 -10.55
C LYS A 75 -7.62 -6.73 -9.28
N ILE A 76 -7.80 -7.36 -8.11
CA ILE A 76 -7.37 -6.81 -6.82
C ILE A 76 -5.86 -6.56 -6.81
N VAL A 77 -5.07 -7.53 -7.26
CA VAL A 77 -3.60 -7.41 -7.37
C VAL A 77 -3.22 -6.25 -8.30
N GLY A 78 -3.89 -6.12 -9.46
CA GLY A 78 -3.64 -5.07 -10.45
C GLY A 78 -4.03 -3.68 -9.97
N SER A 79 -4.98 -3.57 -9.03
CA SER A 79 -5.46 -2.28 -8.50
C SER A 79 -4.45 -1.55 -7.58
N LEU A 80 -3.36 -2.23 -7.20
CA LEU A 80 -2.29 -1.68 -6.36
C LEU A 80 -1.30 -0.85 -7.20
N GLN A 81 -0.56 0.02 -6.53
CA GLN A 81 0.49 0.81 -7.18
C GLN A 81 1.81 0.05 -7.19
N TYR A 82 2.48 0.06 -8.34
CA TYR A 82 3.73 -0.65 -8.58
C TYR A 82 4.84 0.27 -9.08
N PHE A 83 6.08 -0.16 -8.86
CA PHE A 83 7.29 0.53 -9.27
C PHE A 83 8.41 -0.48 -9.59
N PRO A 84 9.51 -0.07 -10.25
CA PRO A 84 9.69 1.20 -10.98
C PRO A 84 8.85 1.24 -12.26
N GLU A 85 8.67 2.43 -12.83
CA GLU A 85 7.96 2.63 -14.09
C GLU A 85 8.54 1.76 -15.22
N GLY A 86 7.68 1.24 -16.09
CA GLY A 86 8.05 0.36 -17.21
C GLY A 86 8.21 -1.13 -16.86
N LYS A 87 8.55 -1.49 -15.61
CA LYS A 87 8.61 -2.90 -15.17
C LYS A 87 7.53 -3.26 -14.14
N GLU A 88 7.16 -2.32 -13.27
CA GLU A 88 6.09 -2.49 -12.27
C GLU A 88 6.20 -3.80 -11.47
N VAL A 89 7.38 -4.10 -10.96
CA VAL A 89 7.67 -5.39 -10.30
C VAL A 89 7.35 -5.38 -8.81
N PHE A 90 7.56 -4.25 -8.14
CA PHE A 90 7.42 -4.11 -6.68
C PHE A 90 6.20 -3.25 -6.32
N SER A 91 5.44 -3.67 -5.31
CA SER A 91 4.33 -2.88 -4.78
C SER A 91 4.81 -1.81 -3.82
N SER A 92 4.35 -0.57 -3.98
CA SER A 92 4.68 0.53 -3.09
C SER A 92 4.10 0.36 -1.68
N SER A 93 2.95 -0.32 -1.57
CA SER A 93 2.26 -0.55 -0.30
C SER A 93 2.38 -1.96 0.26
N GLY A 94 2.93 -2.91 -0.52
CA GLY A 94 2.86 -4.33 -0.19
C GLY A 94 1.40 -4.79 0.01
N CYS A 95 1.19 -5.72 0.93
CA CYS A 95 -0.14 -6.28 1.23
C CYS A 95 -1.01 -5.38 2.12
N LYS A 96 -0.51 -4.22 2.56
CA LYS A 96 -1.20 -3.34 3.52
C LYS A 96 -2.57 -2.86 3.01
N ARG A 97 -2.70 -2.62 1.70
CA ARG A 97 -3.91 -2.04 1.08
C ARG A 97 -4.86 -3.08 0.50
N ILE A 98 -4.55 -4.38 0.60
CA ILE A 98 -5.37 -5.47 0.06
C ILE A 98 -6.82 -5.40 0.57
N PRO A 99 -7.11 -5.21 1.89
CA PRO A 99 -8.49 -5.22 2.37
C PRO A 99 -9.38 -4.20 1.67
N GLY A 100 -8.95 -2.93 1.67
CA GLY A 100 -9.71 -1.86 1.02
C GLY A 100 -9.79 -2.02 -0.51
N LYS A 101 -8.83 -2.68 -1.15
CA LYS A 101 -8.92 -2.98 -2.59
C LYS A 101 -9.88 -4.13 -2.87
N ALA A 102 -9.85 -5.18 -2.07
CA ALA A 102 -10.76 -6.31 -2.18
C ALA A 102 -12.21 -5.86 -2.01
N ASP A 103 -12.52 -5.06 -0.99
CA ASP A 103 -13.88 -4.57 -0.74
C ASP A 103 -14.43 -3.76 -1.93
N LEU A 104 -13.58 -2.92 -2.54
CA LEU A 104 -13.95 -2.14 -3.73
C LEU A 104 -14.22 -3.02 -4.95
N GLU A 105 -13.37 -4.02 -5.20
CA GLU A 105 -13.56 -4.89 -6.37
C GLU A 105 -14.77 -5.82 -6.20
N ILE A 106 -14.99 -6.35 -5.00
CA ILE A 106 -16.14 -7.22 -4.68
C ILE A 106 -17.44 -6.45 -4.79
N SER A 107 -17.50 -5.22 -4.26
CA SER A 107 -18.71 -4.38 -4.36
C SER A 107 -19.02 -3.94 -5.78
N GLY A 108 -18.00 -3.79 -6.64
CA GLY A 108 -18.16 -3.50 -8.06
C GLY A 108 -18.82 -4.63 -8.87
N GLU A 109 -18.63 -5.89 -8.47
CA GLU A 109 -19.19 -7.07 -9.16
C GLU A 109 -20.66 -7.35 -8.80
N THR A 110 -21.16 -6.80 -7.69
CA THR A 110 -22.59 -6.86 -7.33
C THR A 110 -23.51 -5.98 -8.20
N LEU A 111 -22.99 -5.35 -9.26
CA LEU A 111 -23.81 -4.80 -10.33
C LEU A 111 -23.85 -5.80 -11.48
N PRO A 112 -24.79 -6.78 -11.51
CA PRO A 112 -25.18 -7.30 -12.80
C PRO A 112 -25.76 -6.11 -13.58
N SER A 113 -25.57 -6.09 -14.89
CA SER A 113 -26.20 -5.09 -15.75
C SER A 113 -27.67 -4.90 -15.31
N PHE A 114 -28.11 -3.66 -15.11
CA PHE A 114 -29.53 -3.33 -15.22
C PHE A 114 -29.94 -3.52 -16.70
N SER A 115 -29.85 -4.76 -17.19
CA SER A 115 -30.73 -5.24 -18.24
C SER A 115 -32.11 -5.30 -17.60
N ILE A 116 -32.81 -4.17 -17.59
CA ILE A 116 -34.26 -4.15 -17.47
C ILE A 116 -34.78 -4.88 -18.70
N LYS A 117 -34.94 -6.21 -18.61
CA LYS A 117 -35.70 -7.01 -19.58
C LYS A 117 -37.14 -7.29 -19.11
N HIS A 118 -37.64 -6.53 -18.14
CA HIS A 118 -38.99 -6.72 -17.60
C HIS A 118 -39.84 -5.43 -17.64
N LEU A 119 -39.85 -4.76 -18.79
CA LEU A 119 -40.89 -3.78 -19.10
C LEU A 119 -41.39 -4.03 -20.53
N THR A 120 -41.93 -5.22 -20.75
CA THR A 120 -43.10 -5.36 -21.62
C THR A 120 -44.29 -5.44 -20.69
N LEU A 121 -44.85 -4.28 -20.33
CA LEU A 121 -46.26 -4.26 -19.93
C LEU A 121 -47.04 -4.68 -21.17
N ASP A 122 -47.79 -5.76 -21.05
CA ASP A 122 -48.91 -6.04 -21.94
C ASP A 122 -49.93 -4.89 -21.77
N ASP A 123 -49.75 -3.81 -22.53
CA ASP A 123 -50.87 -2.99 -22.99
C ASP A 123 -51.40 -3.65 -24.26
N GLU A 124 -52.23 -4.69 -24.10
CA GLU A 124 -53.25 -5.02 -25.09
C GLU A 124 -54.56 -5.19 -24.33
N LEU A 125 -55.44 -4.24 -24.65
CA LEU A 125 -56.86 -4.15 -24.40
C LEU A 125 -57.60 -5.41 -24.86
#